data_AF-A0A925P875-F1
#
_entry.id   AF-A0A925P875-F1
#
_cell.length_a   1.000
_cell.length_b   1.000
_cell.length_c   1.000
_cell.angle_alpha   90.00
_cell.angle_beta   90.00
_cell.angle_gamma   90.00
#
_symmetry.space_group_name_H-M   'P 1'
#
loop_
_entity.id
_entity.type
_entity.pdbx_description
1 polymer ?
#
loop_
_entity_poly.entity_id
_entity_poly.type
_entity_poly.pdbx_seq_one_letter_code
_entity_poly.pdbx_strand_id
1 'polypeptide(L)' 'MNKRPFGPTGFDASEIGLGCWQLGGNDWGAVDDGAALAILG' A
#
# COMPACT_ATOMS: atom_id res chain seq x y z
N MET A 1 -12.11 -7.35 7.12
CA MET A 1 -11.10 -7.58 6.06
C MET A 1 -10.93 -9.08 5.90
N ASN A 2 -11.15 -9.64 4.71
CA ASN A 2 -10.85 -11.05 4.46
C ASN A 2 -9.35 -11.23 4.21
N LYS A 3 -8.85 -12.42 4.52
CA LYS A 3 -7.45 -12.79 4.28
C LYS A 3 -7.36 -14.05 3.43
N ARG A 4 -6.26 -14.18 2.70
CA ARG A 4 -5.95 -15.32 1.83
C ARG A 4 -4.46 -15.66 1.95
N PRO A 5 -4.09 -16.95 1.88
CA PRO A 5 -2.69 -17.35 1.91
C PRO A 5 -1.94 -16.85 0.66
N PHE A 6 -0.79 -16.22 0.87
CA PHE A 6 0.02 -15.64 -0.19
C PHE A 6 0.95 -16.70 -0.82
N GLY A 7 0.42 -17.40 -1.83
CA GLY A 7 1.17 -18.40 -2.58
C GLY A 7 1.80 -19.46 -1.67
N PRO A 8 3.03 -19.94 -1.96
CA PRO A 8 3.67 -21.00 -1.20
C PRO A 8 4.18 -20.55 0.19
N THR A 9 4.22 -19.24 0.47
CA THR A 9 4.65 -18.74 1.78
C THR A 9 3.63 -19.02 2.88
N GLY A 10 2.37 -19.26 2.50
CA GLY A 10 1.27 -19.49 3.44
C GLY A 10 0.90 -18.29 4.32
N PHE A 11 1.50 -17.12 4.09
CA PHE A 11 1.22 -15.91 4.85
C PHE A 11 -0.20 -15.42 4.56
N ASP A 12 -1.03 -15.25 5.60
CA ASP A 12 -2.39 -14.73 5.45
C ASP A 12 -2.38 -13.21 5.20
N ALA A 13 -2.33 -12.83 3.93
CA ALA A 13 -2.41 -11.46 3.47
C ALA A 13 -3.87 -11.02 3.29
N SER A 14 -4.12 -9.72 3.43
CA SER A 14 -5.38 -9.10 2.99
C SER A 14 -5.62 -9.37 1.51
N GLU A 15 -6.87 -9.62 1.11
CA GLU A 15 -7.21 -9.77 -0.32
C GLU A 15 -7.17 -8.45 -1.11
N ILE A 16 -7.10 -7.30 -0.43
CA ILE A 16 -6.91 -5.98 -1.01
C ILE A 16 -5.60 -5.39 -0.48
N GLY A 17 -4.73 -4.95 -1.40
CA GLY A 17 -3.48 -4.25 -1.09
C GLY A 17 -3.56 -2.76 -1.44
N LEU A 18 -2.71 -1.96 -0.79
CA LEU A 18 -2.53 -0.54 -1.13
C LEU A 18 -1.40 -0.39 -2.15
N GLY A 19 -1.70 0.22 -3.29
CA GLY A 19 -0.67 0.69 -4.22
C GLY A 19 -0.03 1.97 -3.70
N CYS A 20 1.30 2.03 -3.70
CA CYS A 20 2.06 3.16 -3.16
C CYS A 20 2.77 3.99 -4.23
N TRP A 21 2.39 3.87 -5.51
CA TRP A 21 3.09 4.56 -6.60
C TRP A 21 3.01 6.09 -6.50
N GLN A 22 1.90 6.62 -5.95
CA GLN A 22 1.77 8.05 -5.68
C GLN A 22 2.67 8.55 -4.54
N LEU A 23 3.19 7.66 -3.69
CA LEU A 23 4.02 8.04 -2.54
C LEU A 23 5.48 8.18 -3.02
N GLY A 24 6.09 9.35 -2.81
CA GLY A 24 7.47 9.66 -3.25
C GLY A 24 7.55 10.54 -4.50
N GLY A 25 6.44 10.75 -5.21
CA GLY A 25 6.27 11.89 -6.13
C GLY A 25 7.14 11.95 -7.40
N ASN A 26 7.83 10.87 -7.77
CA ASN A 26 8.72 10.87 -8.94
C ASN A 26 7.99 11.06 -10.27
N ASP A 27 6.81 10.46 -10.45
CA ASP A 27 6.12 10.42 -11.75
C ASP A 27 4.86 11.29 -11.84
N TRP A 28 4.31 11.69 -10.68
CA TRP A 28 2.99 12.35 -10.58
C TRP A 28 3.01 13.66 -9.78
N GLY A 29 4.20 14.17 -9.48
CA GLY A 29 4.40 15.35 -8.64
C GLY A 29 4.46 15.02 -7.14
N ALA A 30 4.97 15.97 -6.36
CA ALA A 30 5.19 15.76 -4.95
C ALA A 30 3.87 15.59 -4.18
N VAL A 31 3.80 14.53 -3.38
CA VAL A 31 2.82 14.38 -2.30
C VAL A 31 3.53 14.74 -1.02
N ASP A 32 2.94 15.66 -0.25
CA ASP A 32 3.46 16.04 1.07
C ASP A 32 3.54 14.82 1.99
N ASP A 33 4.61 14.71 2.78
CA ASP A 33 4.85 13.56 3.66
C ASP A 33 3.72 13.34 4.66
N GLY A 34 3.10 14.41 5.17
CA GLY A 34 1.95 14.30 6.07
C GLY A 34 0.73 13.72 5.36
N ALA A 35 0.46 14.16 4.14
CA ALA A 35 -0.60 13.59 3.31
C ALA A 35 -0.31 12.13 2.91
N ALA A 36 0.96 11.80 2.62
CA ALA A 36 1.39 10.45 2.30
C ALA A 36 1.18 9.49 3.48
N LEU A 37 1.54 9.91 4.70
CA LEU A 37 1.34 9.13 5.92
C LEU A 37 -0.15 8.96 6.25
N ALA A 38 -0.98 9.98 6.05
CA ALA A 38 -2.41 9.88 6.28
C ALA A 38 -3.12 8.82 5.40
N ILE A 39 -2.55 8.49 4.23
CA ILE A 39 -3.05 7.40 3.37
C ILE A 39 -2.76 6.02 3.96
N LEU A 40 -1.70 5.88 4.76
CA LEU A 40 -1.27 4.61 5.34
C LEU A 40 -2.06 4.22 6.60
N GLY A 41 -2.72 5.18 7.24
CA GLY A 41 -3.57 4.98 8.43
C GLY A 41 -3.13 5.79 9.64
#